data_AF-A0A957EJ60-F1
#
_entry.id   AF-A0A957EJ60-F1
#
_cell.length_a   1.000
_cell.length_b   1.000
_cell.length_c   1.000
_cell.angle_alpha   90.00
_cell.angle_beta   90.00
_cell.angle_gamma   90.00
#
_symmetry.space_group_name_H-M   'P 1'
#
loop_
_entity.id
_entity.type
_entity.pdbx_description
1 polymer ?
#
loop_
_entity_poly.entity_id
_entity_poly.type
_entity_poly.pdbx_seq_one_letter_code
_entity_poly.pdbx_strand_id
1 'polypeptide(L)'
;MGEFLGKQDFPAFQNSLRKGRMNMAFSFTNSKNRTYYLHMKETQLKNGRNQTIYFFAKEVKEGALDDVPAGYEVSESRNGLPVLKKVK
;
A
#
# COMPACT_ATOMS: atom_id res chain seq x y z
N MET A 1 -29.48 -4.84 -52.13
CA MET A 1 -28.28 -5.14 -51.32
C MET A 1 -28.04 -3.92 -50.47
N GLY A 2 -28.34 -4.01 -49.17
CA GLY A 2 -28.58 -2.86 -48.30
C GLY A 2 -27.31 -2.10 -47.93
N GLU A 3 -27.41 -0.79 -48.01
CA GLU A 3 -26.69 0.15 -47.14
C GLU A 3 -27.04 -0.16 -45.67
N PHE A 4 -26.04 -0.15 -44.78
CA PHE A 4 -26.17 0.55 -43.50
C PHE A 4 -24.79 0.74 -42.89
N LEU A 5 -24.37 2.00 -42.90
CA LEU A 5 -23.21 2.56 -42.20
C LEU A 5 -23.46 2.47 -40.69
N GLY A 6 -22.51 1.88 -39.95
CA GLY A 6 -22.57 1.77 -38.50
C GLY A 6 -21.25 2.15 -37.85
N LYS A 7 -20.91 3.44 -37.87
CA LYS A 7 -19.96 4.01 -36.90
C LYS A 7 -20.58 3.84 -35.51
N GLN A 8 -19.99 2.97 -34.71
CA GLN A 8 -20.31 2.87 -33.30
C GLN A 8 -19.18 3.53 -32.51
N ASP A 9 -19.22 4.86 -32.48
CA ASP A 9 -18.68 5.61 -31.35
C ASP A 9 -19.58 5.30 -30.14
N PHE A 10 -19.10 4.45 -29.24
CA PHE A 10 -19.66 4.35 -27.91
C PHE A 10 -18.76 5.11 -26.91
N PRO A 11 -19.38 5.91 -26.03
CA PRO A 11 -18.73 6.91 -25.21
C PRO A 11 -17.81 6.29 -24.16
N ALA A 12 -16.80 7.06 -23.75
CA ALA A 12 -16.02 6.80 -22.54
C ALA A 12 -16.95 6.67 -21.33
N PHE A 13 -17.34 5.45 -20.99
CA PHE A 13 -17.91 5.15 -19.69
C PHE A 13 -16.73 4.94 -18.76
N GLN A 14 -16.30 6.04 -18.12
CA GLN A 14 -15.54 5.98 -16.89
C GLN A 14 -16.26 5.00 -15.98
N ASN A 15 -15.71 3.79 -15.90
CA ASN A 15 -16.26 2.73 -15.10
C ASN A 15 -16.06 3.12 -13.63
N SER A 16 -17.03 3.90 -13.15
CA SER A 16 -17.34 4.12 -11.75
C SER A 16 -17.66 2.77 -11.12
N LEU A 17 -16.61 2.11 -10.64
CA LEU A 17 -16.59 0.87 -9.87
C LEU A 17 -15.30 0.96 -9.02
N ARG A 18 -15.28 1.06 -7.68
CA ARG A 18 -16.29 0.79 -6.65
C ARG A 18 -15.95 1.61 -5.41
N LYS A 19 -17.01 2.06 -4.73
CA LYS A 19 -17.02 2.33 -3.29
C LYS A 19 -16.42 1.11 -2.57
N GLY A 20 -15.26 1.30 -1.95
CA GLY A 20 -14.47 0.27 -1.31
C GLY A 20 -13.04 0.30 -1.82
N ARG A 21 -12.26 1.32 -1.42
CA ARG A 21 -10.79 1.18 -1.42
C ARG A 21 -10.50 -0.05 -0.58
N MET A 22 -10.29 -1.18 -1.24
CA MET A 22 -9.49 -2.26 -0.70
C MET A 22 -8.10 -1.64 -0.66
N ASN A 23 -7.76 -0.96 0.44
CA ASN A 23 -6.42 -0.48 0.69
C ASN A 23 -5.54 -1.73 0.59
N MET A 24 -4.79 -1.89 -0.50
CA MET A 24 -3.98 -3.08 -0.75
C MET A 24 -2.70 -2.95 0.05
N ALA A 25 -2.83 -2.78 1.36
CA ALA A 25 -1.70 -2.61 2.25
C ALA A 25 -0.74 -3.80 2.09
N PHE A 26 0.52 -3.50 1.84
CA PHE A 26 1.58 -4.50 1.76
C PHE A 26 1.53 -5.36 3.02
N SER A 27 1.31 -6.66 2.83
CA SER A 27 1.17 -7.61 3.92
C SER A 27 2.39 -8.54 3.99
N PHE A 28 2.83 -8.82 5.20
CA PHE A 28 3.94 -9.71 5.47
C PHE A 28 3.55 -10.69 6.55
N THR A 29 3.62 -11.98 6.24
CA THR A 29 3.43 -13.05 7.21
C THR A 29 4.79 -13.44 7.78
N ASN A 30 4.95 -13.31 9.09
CA ASN A 30 6.18 -13.68 9.78
C ASN A 30 6.33 -15.20 9.93
N SER A 31 7.49 -15.64 10.43
CA SER A 31 7.81 -17.05 10.72
C SER A 31 6.91 -17.69 11.79
N LYS A 32 6.08 -16.89 12.48
CA LYS A 32 5.11 -17.32 13.50
C LYS A 32 3.67 -17.29 12.98
N ASN A 33 3.47 -17.27 11.66
CA ASN A 33 2.16 -17.22 10.99
C ASN A 33 1.29 -16.02 11.41
N ARG A 34 1.90 -14.88 11.73
CA ARG A 34 1.23 -13.62 12.03
C ARG A 34 1.37 -12.68 10.85
N THR A 35 0.23 -12.22 10.35
CA THR A 35 0.18 -11.24 9.27
C THR A 35 0.27 -9.83 9.83
N TYR A 36 1.11 -9.02 9.21
CA TYR A 36 1.25 -7.61 9.48
C TYR A 36 1.16 -6.82 8.18
N TYR A 37 0.81 -5.55 8.29
CA TYR A 37 0.58 -4.64 7.18
C TYR A 37 1.50 -3.43 7.33
N LEU A 38 2.13 -3.01 6.23
CA LEU A 38 3.03 -1.86 6.22
C LEU A 38 2.25 -0.55 6.28
N HIS A 39 2.73 0.35 7.14
CA HIS A 39 2.19 1.69 7.32
C HIS A 39 3.32 2.72 7.35
N MET A 40 2.97 3.95 7.01
CA MET A 40 3.79 5.15 7.09
C MET A 40 3.10 6.17 7.98
N LYS A 41 3.88 6.80 8.87
CA LYS A 41 3.42 7.94 9.65
C LYS A 41 4.49 9.01 9.63
N GLU A 42 4.08 10.24 9.37
CA GLU A 42 4.91 11.42 9.59
C GLU A 42 4.74 11.87 11.05
N THR A 43 5.85 11.97 11.76
CA THR A 43 5.88 12.50 13.12
C THR A 43 6.78 13.73 13.17
N GLN A 44 6.36 14.75 13.91
CA GLN A 44 7.17 15.93 14.15
C GLN A 44 8.02 15.69 15.41
N LEU A 45 9.33 15.73 15.25
CA LEU A 45 10.27 15.63 16.34
C LEU A 45 10.32 16.95 17.14
N LYS A 46 10.76 16.87 18.41
CA LYS A 46 10.87 18.03 19.32
C LYS A 46 11.79 19.15 18.81
N ASN A 47 12.65 18.86 17.83
CA ASN A 47 13.55 19.82 17.18
C ASN A 47 12.94 20.49 15.93
N GLY A 48 11.64 20.29 15.67
CA GLY A 48 10.93 20.88 14.53
C GLY A 48 11.13 20.14 13.19
N ARG A 49 11.84 19.01 13.16
CA ARG A 49 11.99 18.19 11.94
C ARG A 49 10.86 17.18 11.80
N ASN A 50 10.37 17.02 10.56
CA ASN A 50 9.46 15.95 10.21
C ASN A 50 10.26 14.67 9.96
N GLN A 51 9.86 13.58 10.62
CA GLN A 51 10.41 12.26 10.43
C GLN A 51 9.31 11.33 9.92
N THR A 52 9.56 10.72 8.78
CA THR A 52 8.74 9.61 8.28
C THR A 52 9.17 8.33 8.98
N ILE A 53 8.22 7.65 9.63
CA ILE A 53 8.42 6.35 10.26
C ILE A 53 7.60 5.33 9.48
N TYR A 54 8.24 4.23 9.11
CA TYR A 54 7.58 3.06 8.56
C TYR A 54 7.45 1.98 9.62
N PHE A 55 6.26 1.38 9.76
CA PHE A 55 5.99 0.39 10.78
C PHE A 55 4.98 -0.66 10.30
N PHE A 56 5.04 -1.84 10.90
CA PHE A 56 4.13 -2.93 10.62
C PHE A 56 3.07 -3.04 11.72
N ALA A 57 1.80 -3.05 11.34
CA ALA A 57 0.65 -3.18 12.24
C ALA A 57 -0.18 -4.43 11.90
N LYS A 58 -0.94 -4.96 12.86
CA LYS A 58 -1.80 -6.14 12.62
C LYS A 58 -3.09 -5.84 11.86
N GLU A 59 -3.41 -4.57 11.71
CA GLU A 59 -4.62 -4.08 11.07
C GLU A 59 -4.23 -3.00 10.06
N VAL A 60 -4.98 -2.91 8.98
CA VAL A 60 -4.85 -1.84 7.99
C VAL A 60 -5.55 -0.60 8.51
N LYS A 61 -4.81 0.50 8.62
CA LYS A 61 -5.25 1.81 9.11
C LYS A 61 -4.81 2.90 8.15
N GLU A 62 -5.13 4.14 8.49
CA GLU A 62 -4.65 5.31 7.77
C GLU A 62 -3.12 5.32 7.70
N GLY A 63 -2.58 5.64 6.53
CA GLY A 63 -1.15 5.57 6.26
C GLY A 63 -0.66 4.18 5.83
N ALA A 64 -1.54 3.20 5.62
CA ALA A 64 -1.16 1.94 4.99
C ALA A 64 -0.52 2.18 3.60
N LEU A 65 0.60 1.50 3.36
CA LEU A 65 1.33 1.55 2.09
C LEU A 65 1.05 0.28 1.30
N ASP A 66 0.86 0.41 -0.01
CA ASP A 66 0.61 -0.73 -0.87
C ASP A 66 1.90 -1.50 -1.24
N ASP A 67 3.06 -0.85 -1.13
CA ASP A 67 4.36 -1.44 -1.46
C ASP A 67 5.48 -0.94 -0.52
N VAL A 68 6.62 -1.63 -0.56
CA VAL A 68 7.80 -1.27 0.24
C VAL A 68 8.51 -0.10 -0.45
N PRO A 69 8.78 1.01 0.26
CA PRO A 69 9.46 2.15 -0.34
C PRO A 69 10.83 1.77 -0.92
N ALA A 70 11.20 2.40 -2.04
CA ALA A 70 12.49 2.16 -2.69
C ALA A 70 13.66 2.38 -1.72
N GLY A 71 14.64 1.47 -1.75
CA GLY A 71 15.79 1.48 -0.83
C GLY A 71 15.49 0.91 0.56
N TYR A 72 14.33 0.28 0.75
CA TYR A 72 14.02 -0.50 1.95
C TYR A 72 13.70 -1.96 1.60
N GLU A 73 14.03 -2.87 2.51
CA GLU A 73 13.67 -4.28 2.45
C GLU A 73 12.92 -4.68 3.72
N VAL A 74 12.06 -5.68 3.62
CA VAL A 74 11.38 -6.25 4.78
C VAL A 74 12.27 -7.30 5.42
N SER A 75 12.57 -7.13 6.70
CA SER A 75 13.32 -8.07 7.51
C SER A 75 12.53 -8.41 8.76
N GLU A 76 12.62 -9.65 9.22
CA GLU A 76 12.06 -10.05 10.51
C GLU A 76 13.08 -9.79 11.64
N SER A 77 12.63 -9.23 12.77
CA SER A 77 13.43 -9.13 13.99
C SER A 77 13.37 -10.42 14.81
N ARG A 78 14.29 -10.59 15.78
CA ARG A 78 14.37 -11.80 16.64
C ARG A 78 13.08 -12.14 17.39
N ASN A 79 12.22 -11.15 17.64
CA ASN A 79 10.91 -11.34 18.28
C ASN A 79 9.81 -11.80 17.30
N GLY A 80 10.09 -11.83 16.00
CA GLY A 80 9.14 -12.12 14.93
C GLY A 80 8.39 -10.89 14.41
N LEU A 81 8.78 -9.66 14.78
CA LEU A 81 8.16 -8.45 14.25
C LEU A 81 8.80 -8.10 12.89
N PRO A 82 8.02 -7.95 11.81
CA PRO A 82 8.52 -7.43 10.54
C PRO A 82 8.93 -5.97 10.69
N VAL A 83 10.08 -5.61 10.13
CA VAL A 83 10.64 -4.26 10.14
C VAL A 83 11.21 -3.92 8.77
N LEU A 84 11.20 -2.64 8.41
CA LEU A 84 11.92 -2.19 7.22
C LEU A 84 13.38 -1.91 7.58
N LYS A 85 14.30 -2.50 6.82
CA LYS A 85 15.72 -2.18 6.84
C LYS A 85 16.06 -1.36 5.62
N LYS A 86 16.93 -0.37 5.78
CA LYS A 86 17.43 0.39 4.64
C LYS A 86 18.48 -0.44 3.91
N VAL A 87 18.21 -0.79 2.66
CA VAL A 87 19.17 -1.44 1.77
C VAL A 87 20.08 -0.34 1.25
N LYS A 88 21.39 -0.51 1.41
CA LYS A 88 22.39 0.52 1.10
C LYS A 88 23.08 0.22 -0.21
#